data_AF-A0A843I6D5-F1
#
_entry.id   AF-A0A843I6D5-F1
#
_cell.length_a   1.000
_cell.length_b   1.000
_cell.length_c   1.000
_cell.angle_alpha   90.00
_cell.angle_beta   90.00
_cell.angle_gamma   90.00
#
_symmetry.space_group_name_H-M   'P 1'
#
loop_
_entity.id
_entity.type
_entity.pdbx_description
1 polymer ?
#
loop_
_entity_poly.entity_id
_entity_poly.type
_entity_poly.pdbx_seq_one_letter_code
_entity_poly.pdbx_strand_id
1 'polypeptide(L)'
;MTIVIAVKDNDKNRIVMGADKRLTEGDLVVSDNIPKLLIKELYVIDKPKKLFSKINIELDKFVIGFSGQYALYELLKVFQAPVKSKNETFLEYCYNSLIPKLNELLTEHNMFTDFSNGLSGIDWELIIVYKDKIYGLDFQMNILEAHDDYIAVGASKEIAYGSLHTALSTKFLYRSHVKDLLPDWNVEKAIEACAAHSTKCNDEFELLEIKSTGEISYLKQ
;
A
#
# COMPACT_ATOMS: atom_id res chain seq x y z
N MET A 1 -8.97 -10.97 -5.38
CA MET A 1 -9.86 -9.92 -4.85
C MET A 1 -9.52 -9.77 -3.37
N THR A 2 -9.37 -8.54 -2.87
CA THR A 2 -8.78 -8.23 -1.56
C THR A 2 -9.21 -6.84 -1.10
N ILE A 3 -8.95 -6.50 0.15
CA ILE A 3 -8.93 -5.15 0.67
C ILE A 3 -7.55 -4.83 1.27
N VAL A 4 -7.02 -3.67 0.89
CA VAL A 4 -5.86 -3.06 1.53
C VAL A 4 -6.22 -1.62 1.87
N ILE A 5 -5.86 -1.18 3.07
CA ILE A 5 -6.24 0.12 3.65
C ILE A 5 -5.00 0.77 4.24
N ALA A 6 -4.85 2.08 4.07
CA ALA A 6 -3.93 2.88 4.87
C ALA A 6 -4.66 4.11 5.44
N VAL A 7 -4.39 4.42 6.71
CA VAL A 7 -4.98 5.56 7.44
C VAL A 7 -3.87 6.34 8.14
N LYS A 8 -3.86 7.65 7.94
CA LYS A 8 -2.92 8.60 8.56
C LYS A 8 -3.41 9.00 9.95
N ASP A 9 -2.48 8.97 10.89
CA ASP A 9 -2.63 9.47 12.26
C ASP A 9 -1.85 10.78 12.40
N ASN A 10 -2.50 11.90 12.06
CA ASN A 10 -1.88 13.22 12.14
C ASN A 10 -1.48 13.60 13.58
N ASP A 11 -2.18 13.08 14.58
CA ASP A 11 -1.90 13.38 15.99
C ASP A 11 -0.59 12.70 16.46
N LYS A 12 -0.31 11.49 15.96
CA LYS A 12 0.88 10.70 16.32
C LYS A 12 1.97 10.65 15.25
N ASN A 13 1.79 11.35 14.13
CA ASN A 13 2.70 11.33 12.97
C ASN A 13 3.07 9.91 12.50
N ARG A 14 2.05 9.05 12.38
CA ARG A 14 2.18 7.67 11.88
C ARG A 14 1.11 7.37 10.84
N ILE A 15 1.29 6.29 10.11
CA ILE A 15 0.30 5.67 9.23
C ILE A 15 0.08 4.25 9.72
N VAL A 16 -1.18 3.83 9.78
CA VAL A 16 -1.53 2.42 9.98
C VAL A 16 -2.01 1.85 8.67
N MET A 17 -1.42 0.73 8.26
CA MET A 17 -1.75 0.03 7.04
C MET A 17 -2.21 -1.39 7.37
N GLY A 18 -3.31 -1.83 6.76
CA GLY A 18 -3.88 -3.15 6.99
C GLY A 18 -4.35 -3.82 5.72
N ALA A 19 -4.34 -5.14 5.73
CA ALA A 19 -4.87 -5.95 4.63
C ALA A 19 -5.49 -7.23 5.16
N ASP A 20 -6.58 -7.67 4.51
CA ASP A 20 -7.12 -9.01 4.72
C ASP A 20 -6.12 -10.07 4.21
N LYS A 21 -6.25 -11.32 4.64
CA LYS A 21 -5.31 -12.39 4.26
C LYS A 21 -5.88 -13.42 3.29
N ARG A 22 -7.12 -13.25 2.84
CA ARG A 22 -7.77 -14.20 1.92
C ARG A 22 -7.25 -14.07 0.49
N LEU A 23 -6.97 -15.21 -0.12
CA LEU A 23 -6.71 -15.36 -1.55
C LEU A 23 -7.84 -16.19 -2.18
N THR A 24 -8.43 -15.64 -3.24
CA THR A 24 -9.49 -16.31 -4.01
C THR A 24 -9.15 -16.43 -5.49
N GLU A 25 -9.58 -17.50 -6.13
CA GLU A 25 -9.60 -17.67 -7.58
C GLU A 25 -11.04 -17.82 -8.05
N GLY A 26 -11.61 -16.75 -8.63
CA GLY A 26 -13.06 -16.66 -8.77
C GLY A 26 -13.73 -16.74 -7.39
N ASP A 27 -14.70 -17.64 -7.22
CA ASP A 27 -15.41 -17.89 -5.96
C ASP A 27 -14.74 -18.90 -5.02
N LEU A 28 -13.65 -19.55 -5.48
CA LEU A 28 -12.92 -20.51 -4.67
C LEU A 28 -11.96 -19.79 -3.73
N VAL A 29 -12.00 -20.12 -2.43
CA VAL A 29 -10.96 -19.74 -1.47
C VAL A 29 -9.77 -20.67 -1.65
N VAL A 30 -8.63 -20.10 -2.01
CA VAL A 30 -7.36 -20.83 -2.23
C VAL A 30 -6.53 -20.84 -0.95
N SER A 31 -6.55 -19.74 -0.19
CA SER A 31 -5.87 -19.61 1.10
C SER A 31 -6.52 -18.50 1.93
N ASP A 32 -6.49 -18.62 3.25
CA ASP A 32 -6.94 -17.58 4.19
C ASP A 32 -5.78 -16.88 4.92
N ASN A 33 -4.53 -17.21 4.57
CA ASN A 33 -3.34 -16.74 5.29
C ASN A 33 -2.22 -16.31 4.34
N ILE A 34 -2.52 -15.38 3.43
CA ILE A 34 -1.55 -14.76 2.52
C ILE A 34 -1.28 -13.33 2.98
N PRO A 35 -0.05 -12.97 3.36
CA PRO A 35 0.27 -11.57 3.63
C PRO A 35 0.22 -10.77 2.33
N LYS A 36 -0.26 -9.54 2.44
CA LYS A 36 -0.42 -8.61 1.32
C LYS A 36 0.28 -7.28 1.52
N LEU A 37 0.89 -7.08 2.70
CA LEU A 37 1.77 -5.97 2.97
C LEU A 37 3.24 -6.41 2.85
N LEU A 38 3.97 -5.75 1.96
CA LEU A 38 5.37 -6.04 1.66
C LEU A 38 6.25 -4.85 2.07
N ILE A 39 7.18 -5.10 2.98
CA ILE A 39 8.22 -4.13 3.34
C ILE A 39 9.35 -4.21 2.32
N LYS A 40 9.73 -3.06 1.75
CA LYS A 40 10.77 -2.92 0.74
C LYS A 40 11.92 -2.08 1.24
N GLU A 41 13.14 -2.59 1.04
CA GLU A 41 14.37 -1.84 1.26
C GLU A 41 14.54 -0.78 0.17
N LEU A 42 15.02 0.39 0.58
CA LEU A 42 15.29 1.52 -0.29
C LEU A 42 16.69 2.05 -0.01
N TYR A 43 17.59 1.88 -0.96
CA TYR A 43 18.91 2.48 -0.90
C TYR A 43 18.81 3.95 -1.34
N VAL A 44 19.27 4.85 -0.48
CA VAL A 44 19.28 6.29 -0.73
C VAL A 44 20.72 6.77 -0.85
N ILE A 45 21.06 7.40 -1.98
CA ILE A 45 22.42 7.88 -2.26
C ILE A 45 22.46 9.39 -2.44
N ASP A 46 23.49 10.03 -1.88
CA ASP A 46 23.79 11.42 -2.23
C ASP A 46 24.51 11.47 -3.59
N LYS A 47 24.16 12.44 -4.43
CA LYS A 47 24.90 12.62 -5.70
C LYS A 47 26.32 13.06 -5.36
N PRO A 48 27.35 12.44 -5.96
CA PRO A 48 28.73 12.83 -5.68
C PRO A 48 28.94 14.30 -6.09
N LYS A 49 29.24 15.17 -5.12
CA LYS A 49 29.56 16.58 -5.37
C LYS A 49 30.90 16.75 -6.12
N LYS A 50 31.75 15.73 -6.11
CA LYS A 50 33.02 15.66 -6.85
C LYS A 50 33.21 14.25 -7.40
N LEU A 51 33.87 14.13 -8.55
CA LEU A 51 34.13 12.87 -9.27
C LEU A 51 34.82 11.77 -8.42
N PHE A 52 35.38 12.13 -7.25
CA PHE A 52 36.12 11.24 -6.35
C PHE A 52 35.68 11.29 -4.88
N SER A 53 34.53 11.88 -4.55
CA SER A 53 34.03 11.85 -3.17
C SER A 53 33.39 10.50 -2.85
N LYS A 54 33.58 9.99 -1.61
CA LYS A 54 32.86 8.81 -1.11
C LYS A 54 31.35 9.01 -1.28
N ILE A 55 30.67 8.00 -1.84
CA ILE A 55 29.21 7.97 -1.91
C ILE A 55 28.70 7.56 -0.53
N ASN A 56 27.86 8.40 0.07
CA ASN A 56 27.12 8.04 1.27
C ASN A 56 25.87 7.26 0.85
N ILE A 57 25.73 6.06 1.41
CA ILE A 57 24.58 5.18 1.18
C ILE A 57 23.82 5.08 2.50
N GLU A 58 22.55 5.46 2.48
CA GLU A 58 21.61 5.32 3.58
C GLU A 58 20.60 4.22 3.22
N LEU A 59 20.24 3.38 4.19
CA LEU A 59 19.20 2.37 4.03
C LEU A 59 17.90 2.88 4.66
N ASP A 60 16.84 2.93 3.87
CA ASP A 60 15.49 3.31 4.28
C ASP A 60 14.52 2.18 3.88
N LYS A 61 13.23 2.32 4.21
CA LYS A 61 12.19 1.34 3.86
C LYS A 61 10.89 2.02 3.45
N PHE A 62 10.10 1.31 2.65
CA PHE A 62 8.71 1.66 2.36
C PHE A 62 7.84 0.41 2.38
N VAL A 63 6.53 0.58 2.48
CA VAL A 63 5.55 -0.53 2.47
C VAL A 63 4.75 -0.48 1.18
N ILE A 64 4.55 -1.63 0.55
CA ILE A 64 3.63 -1.82 -0.57
C ILE A 64 2.52 -2.76 -0.11
N GLY A 65 1.27 -2.31 -0.20
CA GLY A 65 0.12 -3.21 -0.15
C GLY A 65 -0.46 -3.37 -1.55
N PHE A 66 -0.91 -4.57 -1.88
CA PHE A 66 -1.34 -4.89 -3.23
C PHE A 66 -2.80 -5.39 -3.31
N SER A 67 -3.44 -5.05 -4.41
CA SER A 67 -4.70 -5.62 -4.88
C SER A 67 -4.57 -6.07 -6.33
N GLY A 68 -5.29 -7.14 -6.68
CA GLY A 68 -5.36 -7.67 -8.04
C GLY A 68 -4.98 -9.14 -8.10
N GLN A 69 -4.21 -9.49 -9.13
CA GLN A 69 -3.75 -10.86 -9.35
C GLN A 69 -2.65 -11.29 -8.38
N TYR A 70 -2.72 -12.52 -7.89
CA TYR A 70 -1.70 -13.08 -7.00
C TYR A 70 -0.30 -13.16 -7.64
N ALA A 71 -0.23 -13.30 -8.97
CA ALA A 71 1.04 -13.25 -9.69
C ALA A 71 1.79 -11.93 -9.46
N LEU A 72 1.08 -10.79 -9.34
CA LEU A 72 1.69 -9.51 -9.01
C LEU A 72 2.37 -9.56 -7.64
N TYR A 73 1.77 -10.21 -6.66
CA TYR A 73 2.37 -10.36 -5.33
C TYR A 73 3.66 -11.17 -5.36
N GLU A 74 3.70 -12.28 -6.10
CA GLU A 74 4.93 -13.06 -6.24
C GLU A 74 6.05 -12.27 -6.91
N LEU A 75 5.72 -11.46 -7.92
CA LEU A 75 6.68 -10.53 -8.54
C LEU A 75 7.13 -9.44 -7.57
N LEU A 76 6.18 -8.82 -6.87
CA LEU A 76 6.48 -7.79 -5.89
C LEU A 76 7.31 -8.33 -4.74
N LYS A 77 7.21 -9.59 -4.32
CA LYS A 77 8.09 -10.17 -3.27
C LYS A 77 9.56 -10.11 -3.66
N VAL A 78 9.88 -10.51 -4.89
CA VAL A 78 11.26 -10.54 -5.39
C VAL A 78 11.74 -9.21 -5.97
N PHE A 79 10.82 -8.27 -6.22
CA PHE A 79 11.13 -6.93 -6.70
C PHE A 79 12.11 -6.19 -5.77
N GLN A 80 13.19 -5.70 -6.37
CA GLN A 80 14.19 -4.84 -5.72
C GLN A 80 13.95 -3.40 -6.17
N ALA A 81 13.69 -2.52 -5.19
CA ALA A 81 13.47 -1.12 -5.48
C ALA A 81 14.74 -0.48 -6.06
N PRO A 82 14.62 0.35 -7.11
CA PRO A 82 15.76 1.08 -7.64
C PRO A 82 16.30 2.08 -6.60
N VAL A 83 17.55 2.48 -6.75
CA VAL A 83 18.19 3.43 -5.84
C VAL A 83 17.53 4.79 -5.95
N LYS A 84 17.23 5.42 -4.81
CA LYS A 84 16.71 6.78 -4.72
C LYS A 84 17.82 7.79 -4.50
N SER A 85 17.75 8.95 -5.17
CA SER A 85 18.61 10.09 -4.85
C SER A 85 18.17 10.77 -3.55
N LYS A 86 19.13 11.21 -2.74
CA LYS A 86 18.85 11.93 -1.48
C LYS A 86 18.09 13.24 -1.70
N ASN A 87 18.31 13.90 -2.84
CA ASN A 87 17.78 15.24 -3.12
C ASN A 87 16.42 15.25 -3.84
N GLU A 88 15.95 14.10 -4.33
CA GLU A 88 14.60 14.01 -4.92
C GLU A 88 13.56 13.70 -3.84
N THR A 89 12.34 14.16 -4.03
CA THR A 89 11.17 13.73 -3.26
C THR A 89 10.84 12.27 -3.57
N PHE A 90 10.03 11.63 -2.73
CA PHE A 90 9.62 10.25 -3.01
C PHE A 90 8.73 10.14 -4.25
N LEU A 91 7.87 11.13 -4.50
CA LEU A 91 7.03 11.17 -5.70
C LEU A 91 7.87 11.31 -6.99
N GLU A 92 8.88 12.19 -6.98
CA GLU A 92 9.85 12.29 -8.09
C GLU A 92 10.59 10.97 -8.32
N TYR A 93 11.05 10.32 -7.24
CA TYR A 93 11.65 8.98 -7.31
C TYR A 93 10.70 7.95 -7.93
N CYS A 94 9.41 8.01 -7.58
CA CYS A 94 8.42 7.11 -8.14
C CYS A 94 8.34 7.23 -9.67
N TYR A 95 8.20 8.46 -10.19
CA TYR A 95 8.14 8.69 -11.63
C TYR A 95 9.46 8.38 -12.35
N ASN A 96 10.59 8.78 -11.76
CA ASN A 96 11.89 8.72 -12.44
C ASN A 96 12.51 7.32 -12.42
N SER A 97 12.16 6.48 -11.44
CA SER A 97 12.88 5.23 -11.21
C SER A 97 11.98 4.06 -10.81
N LEU A 98 11.12 4.21 -9.78
CA LEU A 98 10.33 3.09 -9.26
C LEU A 98 9.35 2.55 -10.30
N ILE A 99 8.51 3.42 -10.87
CA ILE A 99 7.47 3.04 -11.85
C ILE A 99 8.10 2.50 -13.13
N PRO A 100 9.13 3.13 -13.74
CA PRO A 100 9.85 2.55 -14.86
C PRO A 100 10.36 1.13 -14.58
N LYS A 101 10.97 0.89 -13.40
CA LYS A 101 11.49 -0.44 -13.03
C LYS A 101 10.37 -1.46 -12.80
N LEU A 102 9.26 -1.03 -12.19
CA LEU A 102 8.08 -1.87 -12.02
C LEU A 102 7.44 -2.22 -13.38
N ASN A 103 7.36 -1.26 -14.29
CA ASN A 103 6.83 -1.46 -15.65
C ASN A 103 7.69 -2.42 -16.47
N GLU A 104 9.02 -2.33 -16.35
CA GLU A 104 9.95 -3.30 -16.93
C GLU A 104 9.66 -4.71 -16.41
N LEU A 105 9.62 -4.89 -15.09
CA LEU A 105 9.31 -6.18 -14.46
C LEU A 105 7.98 -6.76 -14.94
N LEU A 106 6.93 -5.95 -14.97
CA LEU A 106 5.61 -6.40 -15.40
C LEU A 106 5.56 -6.74 -16.89
N THR A 107 6.31 -6.01 -17.71
CA THR A 107 6.45 -6.30 -19.15
C THR A 107 7.18 -7.62 -19.38
N GLU A 108 8.30 -7.84 -18.69
CA GLU A 108 9.09 -9.08 -18.77
C GLU A 108 8.28 -10.32 -18.42
N HIS A 109 7.32 -10.17 -17.51
CA HIS A 109 6.44 -11.24 -17.06
C HIS A 109 5.08 -11.28 -17.78
N ASN A 110 4.88 -10.51 -18.85
CA ASN A 110 3.64 -10.43 -19.62
C ASN A 110 2.40 -10.13 -18.75
N MET A 111 2.57 -9.26 -17.75
CA MET A 111 1.51 -8.82 -16.84
C MET A 111 0.66 -7.68 -17.43
N PHE A 112 0.88 -7.31 -18.69
CA PHE A 112 0.00 -6.41 -19.43
C PHE A 112 -0.79 -7.22 -20.44
N THR A 113 -2.11 -7.07 -20.41
CA THR A 113 -2.96 -7.68 -21.42
C THR A 113 -2.90 -6.88 -22.71
N ASP A 114 -2.73 -7.55 -23.84
CA ASP A 114 -2.90 -6.92 -25.14
C ASP A 114 -4.39 -6.66 -25.40
N PHE A 115 -4.77 -5.38 -25.39
CA PHE A 115 -6.15 -4.94 -25.65
C PHE A 115 -6.58 -5.14 -27.11
N SER A 116 -5.68 -5.51 -28.02
CA SER A 116 -5.98 -5.70 -29.45
C SER A 116 -7.06 -6.77 -29.72
N ASN A 117 -7.23 -7.73 -28.81
CA ASN A 117 -8.20 -8.83 -28.93
C ASN A 117 -9.43 -8.68 -28.02
N GLY A 118 -9.65 -7.51 -27.40
CA GLY A 118 -10.82 -7.26 -26.55
C GLY A 118 -10.83 -8.03 -25.22
N LEU A 119 -9.69 -8.65 -24.84
CA LEU A 119 -9.49 -9.25 -23.53
C LEU A 119 -9.00 -8.20 -22.53
N SER A 120 -9.62 -8.20 -21.36
CA SER A 120 -9.51 -7.20 -20.30
C SER A 120 -8.08 -7.03 -19.77
N GLY A 121 -7.67 -5.77 -19.58
CA GLY A 121 -6.48 -5.40 -18.82
C GLY A 121 -6.46 -6.06 -17.43
N ILE A 122 -5.26 -6.31 -16.91
CA ILE A 122 -5.09 -6.77 -15.54
C ILE A 122 -5.41 -5.61 -14.61
N ASP A 123 -6.52 -5.70 -13.88
CA ASP A 123 -6.89 -4.73 -12.86
C ASP A 123 -6.12 -5.02 -11.57
N TRP A 124 -5.17 -4.14 -11.26
CA TRP A 124 -4.41 -4.16 -10.03
C TRP A 124 -4.23 -2.74 -9.51
N GLU A 125 -4.11 -2.64 -8.20
CA GLU A 125 -3.94 -1.36 -7.51
C GLU A 125 -2.95 -1.57 -6.37
N LEU A 126 -2.07 -0.60 -6.14
CA LEU A 126 -1.12 -0.62 -5.04
C LEU A 126 -1.36 0.59 -4.13
N ILE A 127 -1.17 0.36 -2.83
CA ILE A 127 -0.93 1.44 -1.87
C ILE A 127 0.55 1.39 -1.51
N ILE A 128 1.23 2.52 -1.64
CA ILE A 128 2.63 2.68 -1.24
C ILE A 128 2.67 3.66 -0.07
N VAL A 129 3.27 3.25 1.05
CA VAL A 129 3.48 4.10 2.21
C VAL A 129 4.98 4.33 2.40
N TYR A 130 5.38 5.59 2.39
CA TYR A 130 6.76 6.00 2.68
C TYR A 130 6.74 7.15 3.69
N LYS A 131 7.29 6.89 4.87
CA LYS A 131 7.29 7.82 6.01
C LYS A 131 5.87 8.26 6.36
N ASP A 132 5.56 9.54 6.24
CA ASP A 132 4.29 10.18 6.60
C ASP A 132 3.35 10.38 5.40
N LYS A 133 3.67 9.74 4.26
CA LYS A 133 2.92 9.89 3.01
C LYS A 133 2.36 8.57 2.51
N ILE A 134 1.18 8.66 1.91
CA ILE A 134 0.43 7.57 1.30
C ILE A 134 0.30 7.88 -0.19
N TYR A 135 0.58 6.90 -1.03
CA TYR A 135 0.44 6.99 -2.48
C TYR A 135 -0.44 5.86 -2.99
N GLY A 136 -1.35 6.16 -3.91
CA GLY A 136 -2.07 5.18 -4.71
C GLY A 136 -1.40 5.03 -6.07
N LEU A 137 -1.24 3.81 -6.55
CA LEU A 137 -0.76 3.49 -7.89
C LEU A 137 -1.74 2.54 -8.58
N ASP A 138 -2.27 2.95 -9.73
CA ASP A 138 -3.22 2.15 -10.51
C ASP A 138 -2.53 1.28 -11.58
N PHE A 139 -3.32 0.40 -12.20
CA PHE A 139 -2.84 -0.49 -13.27
C PHE A 139 -2.34 0.23 -14.53
N GLN A 140 -2.64 1.52 -14.67
CA GLN A 140 -2.18 2.37 -15.78
C GLN A 140 -0.87 3.08 -15.45
N MET A 141 -0.22 2.74 -14.34
CA MET A 141 1.01 3.36 -13.86
C MET A 141 0.83 4.82 -13.41
N ASN A 142 -0.40 5.26 -13.13
CA ASN A 142 -0.62 6.57 -12.54
C ASN A 142 -0.40 6.49 -11.03
N ILE A 143 0.52 7.30 -10.52
CA ILE A 143 0.72 7.48 -9.09
C ILE A 143 0.15 8.83 -8.63
N LEU A 144 -0.54 8.82 -7.49
CA LEU A 144 -1.05 10.01 -6.83
C LEU A 144 -0.78 9.93 -5.32
N GLU A 145 -0.35 11.04 -4.73
CA GLU A 145 -0.32 11.19 -3.27
C GLU A 145 -1.76 11.34 -2.78
N ALA A 146 -2.15 10.56 -1.76
CA ALA A 146 -3.50 10.63 -1.21
C ALA A 146 -3.73 12.02 -0.58
N HIS A 147 -4.83 12.68 -0.98
CA HIS A 147 -5.22 13.96 -0.39
C HIS A 147 -5.95 13.81 0.94
N ASP A 148 -6.70 12.71 1.07
CA ASP A 148 -7.40 12.37 2.30
C ASP A 148 -6.46 11.68 3.30
N ASP A 149 -6.88 11.67 4.57
CA ASP A 149 -6.17 10.95 5.63
C ASP A 149 -6.30 9.42 5.52
N TYR A 150 -6.92 8.90 4.45
CA TYR A 150 -7.03 7.46 4.21
C TYR A 150 -7.14 7.12 2.72
N ILE A 151 -6.70 5.91 2.37
CA ILE A 151 -6.92 5.31 1.05
C ILE A 151 -7.23 3.82 1.22
N ALA A 152 -8.03 3.28 0.31
CA ALA A 152 -8.32 1.86 0.21
C ALA A 152 -8.26 1.40 -1.26
N VAL A 153 -7.74 0.20 -1.48
CA VAL A 153 -7.70 -0.44 -2.81
C VAL A 153 -8.26 -1.85 -2.77
N GLY A 154 -8.69 -2.32 -3.94
CA GLY A 154 -9.27 -3.64 -4.14
C GLY A 154 -10.79 -3.71 -4.07
N ALA A 155 -11.30 -4.92 -4.22
CA ALA A 155 -12.69 -5.19 -4.59
C ALA A 155 -13.73 -4.81 -3.52
N SER A 156 -13.29 -4.42 -2.32
CA SER A 156 -14.18 -3.99 -1.23
C SER A 156 -13.82 -2.59 -0.73
N LYS A 157 -13.07 -1.81 -1.52
CA LYS A 157 -12.63 -0.46 -1.14
C LYS A 157 -13.79 0.50 -0.88
N GLU A 158 -14.91 0.37 -1.58
CA GLU A 158 -16.09 1.21 -1.38
C GLU A 158 -16.74 0.98 0.00
N ILE A 159 -16.76 -0.28 0.46
CA ILE A 159 -17.23 -0.65 1.81
C ILE A 159 -16.27 -0.07 2.85
N ALA A 160 -14.96 -0.25 2.64
CA ALA A 160 -13.94 0.32 3.51
C ALA A 160 -14.05 1.85 3.58
N TYR A 161 -14.24 2.52 2.45
CA TYR A 161 -14.42 3.98 2.39
C TYR A 161 -15.66 4.44 3.15
N GLY A 162 -16.80 3.75 3.04
CA GLY A 162 -17.99 4.07 3.83
C GLY A 162 -17.76 3.94 5.33
N SER A 163 -17.08 2.86 5.74
CA SER A 163 -16.72 2.60 7.15
C SER A 163 -15.77 3.67 7.70
N LEU A 164 -14.67 3.91 6.99
CA LEU A 164 -13.64 4.91 7.35
C LEU A 164 -14.22 6.32 7.35
N HIS A 165 -14.99 6.70 6.33
CA HIS A 165 -15.59 8.02 6.25
C HIS A 165 -16.47 8.29 7.46
N THR A 166 -17.32 7.33 7.85
CA THR A 166 -18.19 7.48 9.03
C THR A 166 -17.38 7.60 10.32
N ALA A 167 -16.36 6.76 10.51
CA ALA A 167 -15.56 6.76 11.73
C ALA A 167 -14.68 8.02 11.86
N LEU A 168 -14.09 8.49 10.77
CA LEU A 168 -13.15 9.61 10.77
C LEU A 168 -13.85 10.97 10.69
N SER A 169 -14.97 11.10 9.96
CA SER A 169 -15.74 12.36 9.91
C SER A 169 -16.46 12.67 11.23
N THR A 170 -16.87 11.63 11.98
CA THR A 170 -17.55 11.80 13.27
C THR A 170 -16.59 12.08 14.43
N LYS A 171 -15.27 12.04 14.20
CA LYS A 171 -14.23 12.38 15.18
C LYS A 171 -14.45 13.78 15.80
N PHE A 172 -15.05 14.72 15.07
CA PHE A 172 -15.38 16.05 15.60
C PHE A 172 -16.49 16.02 16.68
N LEU A 173 -17.46 15.11 16.57
CA LEU A 173 -18.65 15.10 17.42
C LEU A 173 -18.44 14.38 18.77
N TYR A 174 -17.48 13.46 18.86
CA TYR A 174 -17.31 12.57 20.03
C TYR A 174 -15.95 12.71 20.74
N ARG A 175 -15.21 13.80 20.46
CA ARG A 175 -13.85 14.08 20.96
C ARG A 175 -13.66 14.02 22.48
N SER A 176 -14.73 14.11 23.28
CA SER A 176 -14.62 14.14 24.75
C SER A 176 -14.68 12.78 25.46
N HIS A 177 -15.10 11.68 24.80
CA HIS A 177 -15.37 10.42 25.52
C HIS A 177 -14.85 9.13 24.89
N VAL A 178 -14.32 9.15 23.66
CA VAL A 178 -13.87 7.92 23.00
C VAL A 178 -12.36 8.00 22.74
N LYS A 179 -11.58 7.40 23.65
CA LYS A 179 -10.14 7.15 23.46
C LYS A 179 -9.87 6.15 22.32
N ASP A 180 -10.92 5.59 21.72
CA ASP A 180 -10.89 4.37 20.91
C ASP A 180 -11.11 4.57 19.40
N LEU A 181 -11.15 5.81 18.89
CA LEU A 181 -11.13 6.08 17.43
C LEU A 181 -9.69 6.14 16.90
N LEU A 182 -8.85 5.19 17.32
CA LEU A 182 -7.47 5.10 16.86
C LEU A 182 -7.42 4.60 15.40
N PRO A 183 -6.50 5.10 14.56
CA PRO A 183 -6.40 4.66 13.17
C PRO A 183 -6.29 3.16 12.96
N ASP A 184 -5.62 2.44 13.87
CA ASP A 184 -5.58 0.99 13.91
C ASP A 184 -6.98 0.38 14.05
N TRP A 185 -7.75 0.78 15.06
CA TRP A 185 -9.13 0.33 15.23
C TRP A 185 -10.01 0.63 14.02
N ASN A 186 -9.85 1.80 13.39
CA ASN A 186 -10.59 2.17 12.18
C ASN A 186 -10.25 1.25 11.00
N VAL A 187 -8.98 0.89 10.82
CA VAL A 187 -8.55 -0.08 9.80
C VAL A 187 -9.15 -1.45 10.10
N GLU A 188 -9.11 -1.92 11.36
CA GLU A 188 -9.71 -3.19 11.76
C GLU A 188 -11.20 -3.24 11.43
N LYS A 189 -11.96 -2.22 11.84
CA LYS A 189 -13.42 -2.17 11.58
C LYS A 189 -13.77 -2.04 10.11
N ALA A 190 -12.94 -1.36 9.33
CA ALA A 190 -13.12 -1.32 7.88
C ALA A 190 -12.90 -2.71 7.25
N ILE A 191 -11.87 -3.46 7.68
CA ILE A 191 -11.63 -4.83 7.18
C ILE A 191 -12.75 -5.78 7.63
N GLU A 192 -13.18 -5.73 8.90
CA GLU A 192 -14.31 -6.53 9.39
C GLU A 192 -15.60 -6.26 8.59
N ALA A 193 -15.89 -4.99 8.28
CA ALA A 193 -17.03 -4.62 7.44
C ALA A 193 -16.89 -5.20 6.02
N CYS A 194 -15.70 -5.14 5.43
CA CYS A 194 -15.44 -5.78 4.14
C CYS A 194 -15.65 -7.29 4.20
N ALA A 195 -15.15 -7.97 5.23
CA ALA A 195 -15.31 -9.41 5.41
C ALA A 195 -16.78 -9.83 5.59
N ALA A 196 -17.58 -9.03 6.29
CA ALA A 196 -19.00 -9.28 6.48
C ALA A 196 -19.83 -9.14 5.19
N HIS A 197 -19.36 -8.35 4.22
CA HIS A 197 -20.09 -7.99 3.01
C HIS A 197 -19.46 -8.49 1.71
N SER A 198 -18.31 -9.15 1.79
CA SER A 198 -17.57 -9.66 0.63
C SER A 198 -17.01 -11.03 0.91
N THR A 199 -17.36 -12.01 0.08
CA THR A 199 -16.76 -13.37 0.16
C THR A 199 -15.26 -13.38 -0.15
N LYS A 200 -14.74 -12.28 -0.69
CA LYS A 200 -13.36 -12.13 -1.15
C LYS A 200 -12.39 -11.63 -0.09
N CYS A 201 -12.91 -11.13 1.03
CA CYS A 201 -12.14 -10.68 2.16
C CYS A 201 -12.43 -11.60 3.36
N ASN A 202 -11.50 -11.68 4.31
CA ASN A 202 -11.74 -12.29 5.61
C ASN A 202 -11.44 -11.29 6.75
N ASP A 203 -11.85 -11.65 7.96
CA ASP A 203 -11.62 -10.93 9.21
C ASP A 203 -10.28 -11.30 9.87
N GLU A 204 -9.51 -12.18 9.23
CA GLU A 204 -8.10 -12.42 9.52
C GLU A 204 -7.24 -11.43 8.71
N PHE A 205 -6.51 -10.56 9.40
CA PHE A 205 -5.78 -9.47 8.79
C PHE A 205 -4.44 -9.20 9.46
N GLU A 206 -3.55 -8.55 8.72
CA GLU A 206 -2.31 -7.99 9.25
C GLU A 206 -2.41 -6.47 9.39
N LEU A 207 -1.65 -5.91 10.33
CA LEU A 207 -1.55 -4.48 10.57
C LEU A 207 -0.10 -4.07 10.74
N LEU A 208 0.29 -3.03 10.01
CA LEU A 208 1.57 -2.35 10.13
C LEU A 208 1.38 -0.92 10.64
N GLU A 209 2.26 -0.50 11.54
CA GLU A 209 2.50 0.89 11.86
C GLU A 209 3.75 1.37 11.11
N ILE A 210 3.63 2.53 10.45
CA ILE A 210 4.72 3.24 9.78
C ILE A 210 4.84 4.63 10.40
N LYS A 211 5.96 4.93 11.05
CA LYS A 211 6.21 6.26 11.64
C LYS A 211 6.85 7.20 10.62
N SER A 212 6.70 8.52 10.82
CA SER A 212 7.35 9.55 9.99
C SER A 212 8.89 9.44 9.94
N THR A 213 9.50 8.78 10.92
CA THR A 213 10.94 8.47 10.97
C THR A 213 11.36 7.35 10.00
N GLY A 214 10.41 6.62 9.41
CA GLY A 214 10.66 5.43 8.59
C GLY A 214 10.70 4.12 9.38
N GLU A 215 10.48 4.17 10.71
CA GLU A 215 10.33 2.95 11.52
C GLU A 215 9.03 2.23 11.15
N ILE A 216 9.13 0.91 10.90
CA ILE A 216 8.00 0.05 10.54
C ILE A 216 7.90 -1.07 11.58
N SER A 217 6.71 -1.32 12.11
CA SER A 217 6.45 -2.41 13.06
C SER A 217 5.10 -3.07 12.82
N TYR A 218 4.99 -4.36 13.12
CA TYR A 218 3.71 -5.07 13.10
C TYR A 218 2.92 -4.79 14.38
N LEU A 219 1.69 -4.35 14.23
CA LEU A 219 0.70 -4.28 15.30
C LEU A 219 -0.03 -5.62 15.44
N LYS A 220 -0.25 -6.31 14.31
CA LYS A 220 -0.90 -7.63 14.22
C LYS A 220 -0.34 -8.40 13.02
N GLN A 221 -0.04 -9.69 13.21
CA GLN A 221 0.52 -10.59 12.17
C GLN A 221 -0.42 -11.69 11.76
#